data_AF-A0A517WR74-F1
#
_entry.id   AF-A0A517WR74-F1
#
_cell.length_a   1.000
_cell.length_b   1.000
_cell.length_c   1.000
_cell.angle_alpha   90.00
_cell.angle_beta   90.00
_cell.angle_gamma   90.00
#
_symmetry.space_group_name_H-M   'P 1'
#
loop_
_entity.id
_entity.type
_entity.pdbx_description
1 polymer ?
#
loop_
_entity_poly.entity_id
_entity_poly.type
_entity_poly.pdbx_seq_one_letter_code
_entity_poly.pdbx_strand_id
1 'polypeptide(L)'
;MKSHTKHDWIIGFIIVPFLLMCANVLSHNHWDSLNNPEGKFTNVSEYLAQERPPSYITKINKQGTTFFIAYSSMDEVGLALPSGPAAYVFDETGKLIQWSSDIGEDPQFQQQ
;
A
#
# COMPACT_ATOMS: atom_id res chain seq x y z
N MET A 1 -11.62 -26.70 39.95
CA MET A 1 -12.23 -25.57 39.21
C MET A 1 -11.30 -24.36 39.37
N LYS A 2 -10.43 -24.08 38.38
CA LYS A 2 -9.48 -22.96 38.49
C LYS A 2 -10.29 -21.66 38.40
N SER A 3 -10.28 -20.88 39.47
CA SER A 3 -10.88 -19.54 39.50
C SER A 3 -10.07 -18.65 38.57
N HIS A 4 -10.60 -18.34 37.39
CA HIS A 4 -10.07 -17.27 36.55
C HIS A 4 -10.29 -15.96 37.30
N THR A 5 -9.21 -15.47 37.92
CA THR A 5 -9.19 -14.22 38.66
C THR A 5 -9.44 -13.06 37.71
N LYS A 6 -10.16 -12.02 38.17
CA LYS A 6 -10.56 -10.82 37.40
C LYS A 6 -9.44 -10.16 36.56
N HIS A 7 -8.17 -10.44 36.86
CA HIS A 7 -7.00 -10.02 36.10
C HIS A 7 -6.91 -10.62 34.69
N ASP A 8 -7.40 -11.85 34.47
CA ASP A 8 -7.35 -12.52 33.16
C ASP A 8 -8.24 -11.82 32.12
N TRP A 9 -9.34 -11.20 32.58
CA TRP A 9 -10.24 -10.42 31.73
C TRP A 9 -9.64 -9.06 31.33
N ILE A 10 -8.89 -8.42 32.23
CA ILE A 10 -8.20 -7.15 31.94
C ILE A 10 -7.12 -7.36 30.88
N ILE A 11 -6.38 -8.46 30.97
CA ILE A 11 -5.39 -8.87 29.95
C ILE A 11 -6.08 -9.07 28.59
N GLY A 12 -7.19 -9.83 28.55
CA GLY A 12 -7.92 -10.06 27.31
C GLY A 12 -8.50 -8.80 26.67
N PHE A 13 -9.08 -7.89 27.45
CA PHE A 13 -9.79 -6.71 26.92
C PHE A 13 -8.91 -5.49 26.65
N ILE A 14 -7.73 -5.38 27.26
CA ILE A 14 -6.84 -4.22 27.05
C ILE A 14 -5.64 -4.60 26.18
N ILE A 15 -4.98 -5.71 26.47
CA ILE A 15 -3.73 -6.05 25.78
C ILE A 15 -4.00 -6.49 24.35
N VAL A 16 -5.06 -7.27 24.10
CA VAL A 16 -5.35 -7.74 22.73
C VAL A 16 -5.69 -6.57 21.79
N PRO A 17 -6.60 -5.63 22.12
CA PRO A 17 -6.86 -4.47 21.25
C PRO A 17 -5.63 -3.59 21.08
N PHE A 18 -4.83 -3.39 22.13
CA PHE A 18 -3.60 -2.62 22.04
C PHE A 18 -2.58 -3.27 21.10
N LEU A 19 -2.37 -4.58 21.18
CA LEU A 19 -1.50 -5.31 20.27
C LEU A 19 -1.99 -5.27 18.83
N LEU A 20 -3.30 -5.39 18.60
CA LEU A 20 -3.89 -5.24 17.26
C LEU A 20 -3.67 -3.83 16.71
N MET A 21 -3.81 -2.78 17.53
CA MET A 21 -3.53 -1.40 17.14
C MET A 21 -2.05 -1.23 16.78
N CYS A 22 -1.11 -1.72 17.60
CA CYS A 22 0.31 -1.68 17.29
C CYS A 22 0.64 -2.43 16.01
N ALA A 23 0.07 -3.61 15.81
CA ALA A 23 0.30 -4.43 14.63
C ALA A 23 -0.27 -3.78 13.36
N ASN A 24 -1.42 -3.09 13.46
CA ASN A 24 -1.97 -2.30 12.35
C ASN A 24 -1.06 -1.12 11.98
N VAL A 25 -0.56 -0.36 12.97
CA VAL A 25 0.39 0.75 12.72
C VAL A 25 1.69 0.26 12.09
N LEU A 26 2.26 -0.84 12.60
CA LEU A 26 3.47 -1.43 12.02
C LEU A 26 3.23 -1.93 10.60
N SER A 27 2.08 -2.54 10.34
CA SER A 27 1.71 -3.02 9.01
C SER A 27 1.52 -1.86 8.02
N HIS A 28 0.96 -0.72 8.46
CA HIS A 28 0.79 0.46 7.62
C HIS A 28 2.14 1.09 7.26
N ASN A 29 3.02 1.28 8.26
CA ASN A 29 4.38 1.76 8.04
C ASN A 29 5.19 0.82 7.13
N HIS A 30 4.99 -0.49 7.26
CA HIS A 30 5.61 -1.47 6.38
C HIS A 30 5.11 -1.33 4.95
N TRP A 31 3.79 -1.22 4.75
CA TRP A 31 3.17 -1.03 3.43
C TRP A 31 3.69 0.23 2.73
N ASP A 32 3.71 1.36 3.43
CA ASP A 32 4.22 2.62 2.89
C ASP A 32 5.71 2.51 2.57
N SER A 33 6.50 1.97 3.51
CA SER A 33 7.94 1.77 3.29
C SER A 33 8.21 0.84 2.11
N LEU A 34 7.40 -0.20 1.91
CA LEU A 34 7.55 -1.18 0.86
C LEU A 34 7.20 -0.58 -0.51
N ASN A 35 6.15 0.22 -0.61
CA ASN A 35 5.65 0.80 -1.86
C ASN A 35 6.19 2.19 -2.17
N ASN A 36 6.87 2.87 -1.24
CA ASN A 36 7.53 4.14 -1.55
C ASN A 36 8.63 3.95 -2.61
N PRO A 37 8.56 4.63 -3.78
CA PRO A 37 9.55 4.56 -4.84
C PRO A 37 10.82 5.37 -4.53
N GLU A 38 10.78 6.28 -3.56
CA GLU A 38 11.90 7.16 -3.21
C GLU A 38 13.13 6.33 -2.82
N GLY A 39 14.24 6.59 -3.52
CA GLY A 39 15.49 5.85 -3.35
C GLY A 39 15.49 4.43 -3.93
N LYS A 40 14.40 3.97 -4.58
CA LYS A 40 14.30 2.63 -5.17
C LYS A 40 14.22 2.63 -6.69
N PHE A 41 13.33 3.43 -7.25
CA PHE A 41 13.14 3.51 -8.70
C PHE A 41 12.57 4.85 -9.14
N THR A 42 12.94 5.25 -10.35
CA THR A 42 12.53 6.50 -11.00
C THR A 42 12.01 6.28 -12.41
N ASN A 43 12.10 5.06 -12.92
CA ASN A 43 11.64 4.66 -14.25
C ASN A 43 11.13 3.20 -14.25
N VAL A 44 10.45 2.82 -15.34
CA VAL A 44 9.85 1.50 -15.53
C VAL A 44 10.90 0.38 -15.43
N SER A 45 12.10 0.56 -15.98
CA SER A 45 13.14 -0.48 -15.95
C SER A 45 13.59 -0.78 -14.52
N GLU A 46 13.81 0.26 -13.70
CA GLU A 46 14.14 0.12 -12.28
C GLU A 46 12.99 -0.45 -11.46
N TYR A 47 11.74 -0.08 -11.80
CA TYR A 47 10.54 -0.65 -11.18
C TYR A 47 10.42 -2.15 -11.43
N LEU A 48 10.59 -2.59 -12.68
CA LEU A 48 10.56 -4.01 -13.04
C LEU A 48 11.73 -4.78 -12.42
N ALA A 49 12.87 -4.14 -12.21
CA ALA A 49 14.02 -4.71 -11.51
C ALA A 49 13.77 -4.94 -10.01
N GLN A 50 12.68 -4.41 -9.43
CA GLN A 50 12.29 -4.71 -8.04
C GLN A 50 11.71 -6.11 -7.86
N GLU A 51 11.54 -6.90 -8.93
CA GLU A 51 10.96 -8.25 -8.91
C GLU A 51 9.55 -8.31 -8.29
N ARG A 52 8.84 -7.18 -8.27
CA ARG A 52 7.45 -7.05 -7.80
C ARG A 52 6.54 -6.73 -8.98
N PRO A 53 5.98 -7.74 -9.66
CA PRO A 53 5.15 -7.49 -10.81
C PRO A 53 3.88 -6.73 -10.41
N PRO A 54 3.40 -5.79 -11.24
CA PRO A 54 2.11 -5.17 -11.01
C PRO A 54 0.99 -6.20 -11.13
N SER A 55 -0.07 -6.02 -10.33
CA SER A 55 -1.29 -6.81 -10.45
C SER A 55 -2.01 -6.54 -11.77
N TYR A 56 -2.06 -5.27 -12.17
CA TYR A 56 -2.57 -4.86 -13.48
C TYR A 56 -1.98 -3.51 -13.88
N ILE A 57 -2.08 -3.22 -15.17
CA ILE A 57 -1.61 -1.97 -15.78
C ILE A 57 -2.75 -1.37 -16.57
N THR A 58 -2.98 -0.07 -16.43
CA THR A 58 -3.89 0.67 -17.30
C THR A 58 -3.15 1.77 -18.06
N LYS A 59 -3.69 2.11 -19.22
CA LYS A 59 -3.23 3.24 -20.05
C LYS A 59 -4.28 4.32 -19.99
N ILE A 60 -3.87 5.53 -19.62
CA ILE A 60 -4.73 6.71 -19.64
C ILE A 60 -4.21 7.70 -20.67
N ASN A 61 -5.13 8.44 -21.30
CA ASN A 61 -4.79 9.58 -22.15
C ASN A 61 -5.39 10.85 -21.54
N LYS A 62 -4.54 11.82 -21.23
CA LYS A 62 -4.97 13.10 -20.65
C LYS A 62 -4.33 14.22 -21.45
N GLN A 63 -5.16 15.06 -22.05
CA GLN A 63 -4.73 16.22 -22.85
C GLN A 63 -3.75 15.84 -23.98
N GLY A 64 -3.97 14.69 -24.63
CA GLY A 64 -3.12 14.20 -25.72
C GLY A 64 -1.83 13.51 -25.26
N THR A 65 -1.53 13.52 -23.96
CA THR A 65 -0.38 12.80 -23.40
C THR A 65 -0.81 11.43 -22.90
N THR A 66 -0.02 10.40 -23.20
CA THR A 66 -0.25 9.03 -22.73
C THR A 66 0.50 8.80 -21.42
N PHE A 67 -0.18 8.21 -20.45
CA PHE A 67 0.42 7.72 -19.21
C PHE A 67 0.06 6.26 -18.98
N PHE A 68 0.94 5.57 -18.27
CA PHE A 68 0.77 4.18 -17.86
C PHE A 68 0.73 4.12 -16.35
N ILE A 69 -0.29 3.47 -15.79
CA ILE A 69 -0.42 3.30 -14.34
C ILE A 69 -0.23 1.82 -14.03
N ALA A 70 0.79 1.51 -13.24
CA ALA A 70 1.03 0.17 -12.71
C ALA A 70 0.50 0.10 -11.28
N TYR A 71 -0.37 -0.87 -11.00
CA TYR A 71 -0.94 -1.07 -9.66
C TYR A 71 -0.24 -2.23 -8.96
N SER A 72 0.17 -2.03 -7.71
CA SER A 72 0.75 -3.10 -6.89
C SER A 72 -0.30 -4.15 -6.54
N SER A 73 0.14 -5.36 -6.25
CA SER A 73 -0.71 -6.31 -5.53
C SER A 73 -1.00 -5.77 -4.14
N MET A 74 -2.25 -5.92 -3.69
CA MET A 74 -2.58 -5.72 -2.28
C MET A 74 -1.89 -6.81 -1.45
N ASP A 75 -1.32 -6.42 -0.33
CA ASP A 75 -0.75 -7.37 0.61
C ASP A 75 -1.91 -8.04 1.35
N GLU A 76 -2.23 -9.28 0.97
CA GLU A 76 -3.30 -10.07 1.59
C GLU A 76 -2.93 -10.56 3.01
N VAL A 77 -1.66 -10.41 3.41
CA VAL A 77 -1.10 -11.00 4.64
C VAL A 77 -1.00 -9.98 5.78
N GLY A 78 -1.07 -8.68 5.47
CA GLY A 78 -0.96 -7.59 6.45
C GLY A 78 -2.23 -7.37 7.29
N LEU A 79 -2.06 -6.87 8.52
CA LEU A 79 -3.17 -6.36 9.34
C LEU A 79 -3.59 -4.93 8.93
N ALA A 80 -2.78 -4.25 8.11
CA ALA A 80 -3.17 -3.03 7.45
C ALA A 80 -4.01 -3.39 6.22
N LEU A 81 -5.22 -2.84 6.17
CA LEU A 81 -6.10 -2.89 5.02
C LEU A 81 -6.02 -1.52 4.34
N PRO A 82 -5.09 -1.30 3.40
CA PRO A 82 -5.16 -0.11 2.57
C PRO A 82 -6.50 -0.11 1.82
N SER A 83 -7.09 1.05 1.59
CA SER A 83 -8.39 1.14 0.91
C SER A 83 -8.27 0.88 -0.60
N GLY A 84 -7.04 0.95 -1.15
CA GLY A 84 -6.68 0.66 -2.53
C GLY A 84 -5.22 0.17 -2.68
N PRO A 85 -4.86 -0.43 -3.83
CA PRO A 85 -3.47 -0.77 -4.10
C PRO A 85 -2.60 0.49 -4.23
N ALA A 86 -1.28 0.35 -4.11
CA ALA A 86 -0.37 1.41 -4.52
C ALA A 86 -0.39 1.55 -6.04
N ALA A 87 -0.20 2.76 -6.54
CA ALA A 87 -0.18 3.06 -7.97
C ALA A 87 1.04 3.88 -8.36
N TYR A 88 1.63 3.55 -9.50
CA TYR A 88 2.80 4.21 -10.05
C TYR A 88 2.48 4.69 -11.46
N VAL A 89 2.58 6.00 -11.69
CA VAL A 89 2.27 6.63 -12.97
C VAL A 89 3.56 6.93 -13.72
N PHE A 90 3.70 6.31 -14.89
CA PHE A 90 4.81 6.52 -15.79
C PHE A 90 4.36 7.31 -17.03
N ASP A 91 5.21 8.21 -17.50
CA ASP A 91 5.01 8.87 -18.79
C ASP A 91 5.40 7.95 -19.97
N GLU A 92 5.26 8.44 -21.19
CA GLU A 92 5.62 7.71 -22.41
C GLU A 92 7.12 7.39 -22.54
N THR A 93 7.97 8.10 -21.82
CA THR A 93 9.42 7.81 -21.75
C THR A 93 9.74 6.73 -20.72
N GLY A 94 8.73 6.30 -19.95
CA GLY A 94 8.87 5.34 -18.86
C GLY A 94 9.38 5.96 -17.56
N LYS A 95 9.37 7.29 -17.42
CA LYS A 95 9.77 7.98 -16.18
C LYS A 95 8.60 8.03 -15.21
N LEU A 96 8.87 7.78 -13.93
CA LEU A 96 7.89 7.92 -12.86
C LEU A 96 7.61 9.42 -12.63
N ILE A 97 6.34 9.81 -12.76
CA ILE A 97 5.92 11.21 -12.61
C ILE A 97 5.04 11.44 -11.38
N GLN A 98 4.33 10.40 -10.92
CA GLN A 98 3.39 10.45 -9.81
C GLN A 98 3.29 9.04 -9.23
N TRP A 99 3.03 8.94 -7.94
CA TRP A 99 2.68 7.69 -7.30
C TRP A 99 1.75 7.95 -6.12
N SER A 100 1.09 6.89 -5.65
CA SER A 100 0.34 6.87 -4.40
C SER A 100 0.54 5.53 -3.70
N SER A 101 0.70 5.54 -2.37
CA SER A 101 0.77 4.32 -1.57
C SER A 101 -0.59 3.65 -1.42
N ASP A 102 -1.68 4.42 -1.55
CA ASP A 102 -3.05 3.96 -1.43
C ASP A 102 -3.97 4.82 -2.31
N ILE A 103 -4.40 4.26 -3.45
CA ILE A 103 -5.31 4.98 -4.35
C ILE A 103 -6.73 5.16 -3.78
N GLY A 104 -7.09 4.38 -2.75
CA GLY A 104 -8.40 4.50 -2.11
C GLY A 104 -8.52 5.78 -1.30
N GLU A 105 -7.40 6.26 -0.73
CA GLU A 105 -7.32 7.55 -0.01
C GLU A 105 -6.85 8.72 -0.88
N ASP A 106 -6.46 8.49 -2.14
CA ASP A 106 -5.95 9.54 -3.03
C ASP A 106 -7.03 10.14 -3.94
N PRO A 107 -7.44 11.42 -3.73
CA PRO A 107 -8.46 12.07 -4.55
C PRO A 107 -8.13 12.13 -6.04
N GLN A 108 -6.84 12.09 -6.41
CA GLN A 108 -6.41 12.14 -7.81
C GLN A 108 -6.76 10.86 -8.58
N PHE A 109 -6.92 9.74 -7.88
CA PHE A 109 -7.29 8.44 -8.47
C PHE A 109 -8.79 8.15 -8.37
N GLN A 110 -9.51 8.80 -7.46
CA GLN A 110 -10.97 8.65 -7.31
C GLN A 110 -11.78 9.34 -8.44
N GLN A 111 -11.18 10.28 -9.18
CA GLN A 111 -11.86 11.09 -10.20
C GLN A 111 -11.59 10.62 -11.64
N GLN A 112 -11.06 9.40 -11.83
CA GLN A 112 -10.72 8.85 -13.15
C GLN A 112 -11.94 8.29 -13.91
#